data_AF-A0A1V5DZL4-F1
#
_entry.id   AF-A0A1V5DZL4-F1
#
_cell.length_a   1.000
_cell.length_b   1.000
_cell.length_c   1.000
_cell.angle_alpha   90.00
_cell.angle_beta   90.00
_cell.angle_gamma   90.00
#
_symmetry.space_group_name_H-M   'P 1'
#
loop_
_entity.id
_entity.type
_entity.pdbx_description
1 polymer ?
#
loop_
_entity_poly.entity_id
_entity_poly.type
_entity_poly.pdbx_seq_one_letter_code
_entity_poly.pdbx_strand_id
1 'polypeptide(L)'
;MRNVFNSISKFIKRFTGRMPKKKTPCSYDPSWVVNLAESQMPEDAELINELKKCTKVVAYCGCGCGDPYFVRPHSEDWVFDHNVVLEREDGTDVILDVMKNGRIGGIEIGEWDKKH
;
A
#
# COMPACT_ATOMS: atom_id res chain seq x y z
N MET A 1 15.66 37.69 38.24
CA MET A 1 15.35 37.85 36.81
C MET A 1 16.22 36.86 36.04
N ARG A 2 15.68 35.68 35.70
CA ARG A 2 15.34 35.25 34.33
C ARG A 2 16.45 35.52 33.30
N ASN A 3 17.18 34.47 32.91
CA ASN A 3 16.92 33.83 31.62
C ASN A 3 17.58 32.45 31.53
N VAL A 4 16.70 31.45 31.45
CA VAL A 4 16.92 30.11 30.89
C VAL A 4 16.93 30.28 29.37
N PHE A 5 17.82 29.63 28.63
CA PHE A 5 17.47 28.79 27.47
C PHE A 5 18.69 28.27 26.68
N ASN A 6 18.62 26.96 26.44
CA ASN A 6 19.06 26.22 25.26
C ASN A 6 20.52 26.23 24.81
N SER A 7 21.21 25.14 25.16
CA SER A 7 22.06 24.46 24.18
C SER A 7 21.81 22.96 24.26
N ILE A 8 20.71 22.51 23.64
CA ILE A 8 20.53 21.09 23.34
C ILE A 8 21.36 20.84 22.08
N SER A 9 22.57 20.35 22.32
CA SER A 9 23.46 19.84 21.31
C SER A 9 22.77 18.76 20.47
N LYS A 10 22.94 18.91 19.16
CA LYS A 10 22.65 17.96 18.08
C LYS A 10 22.75 16.50 18.53
N PHE A 11 21.64 15.78 18.44
CA PHE A 11 21.67 14.34 18.27
C PHE A 11 20.81 13.94 17.08
N ILE A 12 21.34 14.14 15.88
CA ILE A 12 20.85 13.45 14.68
C ILE A 12 21.26 11.98 14.85
N LYS A 13 20.36 11.16 15.40
CA LYS A 13 20.47 9.70 15.27
C LYS A 13 20.22 9.37 13.81
N ARG A 14 21.32 9.29 13.05
CA ARG A 14 21.41 8.62 11.77
C ARG A 14 21.02 7.16 12.04
N PHE A 15 19.79 6.79 11.72
CA PHE A 15 19.33 5.40 11.84
C PHE A 15 20.11 4.56 10.82
N THR A 16 21.24 3.99 11.26
CA THR A 16 21.96 2.91 10.57
C THR A 16 21.38 1.55 10.99
N GLY A 17 20.05 1.50 11.15
CA GLY A 17 19.34 0.32 11.61
C GLY A 17 19.22 -0.69 10.48
N ARG A 18 19.95 -1.82 10.58
CA ARG A 18 19.58 -3.09 9.95
C ARG A 18 18.06 -3.24 9.95
N MET A 19 17.47 -3.58 8.80
CA MET A 19 16.07 -3.94 8.73
C MET A 19 15.74 -4.96 9.84
N PRO A 20 14.67 -4.75 10.63
CA PRO A 20 14.27 -5.71 11.64
C PRO A 20 14.04 -7.08 10.99
N LYS A 21 14.65 -8.12 11.58
CA LYS A 21 14.52 -9.51 11.14
C LYS A 21 13.05 -9.92 11.18
N LYS A 22 12.51 -10.30 10.01
CA LYS A 22 11.22 -10.97 9.76
C LYS A 22 10.08 -10.48 10.67
N LYS A 23 9.47 -9.33 10.32
CA LYS A 23 8.13 -9.02 10.83
C LYS A 23 7.23 -10.20 10.50
N THR A 24 6.54 -10.70 11.51
CA THR A 24 5.33 -11.54 11.36
C THR A 24 4.48 -11.03 10.19
N PRO A 25 3.73 -11.90 9.49
CA PRO A 25 2.82 -11.42 8.47
C PRO A 25 1.88 -10.41 9.14
N CYS A 26 2.00 -9.15 8.77
CA CYS A 26 1.19 -8.10 9.36
C CYS A 26 -0.21 -8.36 8.82
N SER A 27 -1.17 -8.63 9.71
CA SER A 27 -2.58 -8.67 9.33
C SER A 27 -2.90 -7.34 8.67
N TYR A 28 -3.52 -7.39 7.50
CA TYR A 28 -4.03 -6.23 6.79
C TYR A 28 -5.54 -6.28 6.83
N ASP A 29 -6.17 -5.13 7.06
CA ASP A 29 -7.61 -4.99 6.96
C ASP A 29 -7.95 -4.36 5.60
N PRO A 30 -8.48 -5.14 4.64
CA PRO A 30 -8.88 -4.63 3.34
C PRO A 30 -10.26 -3.98 3.34
N SER A 31 -10.98 -3.91 4.47
CA SER A 31 -12.37 -3.43 4.50
C SER A 31 -12.56 -2.05 3.87
N TRP A 32 -11.61 -1.13 4.08
CA TRP A 32 -11.68 0.22 3.54
C TRP A 32 -11.64 0.25 2.00
N VAL A 33 -10.77 -0.54 1.37
CA VAL A 33 -10.65 -0.60 -0.10
C VAL A 33 -11.74 -1.46 -0.71
N VAL A 34 -12.21 -2.48 0.01
CA VAL A 34 -13.38 -3.27 -0.37
C VAL A 34 -14.62 -2.38 -0.45
N ASN A 35 -14.88 -1.56 0.57
CA ASN A 35 -16.01 -0.63 0.57
C ASN A 35 -15.91 0.37 -0.59
N LEU A 36 -14.69 0.82 -0.92
CA LEU A 36 -14.46 1.72 -2.04
C LEU A 36 -14.81 1.03 -3.37
N ALA A 37 -14.32 -0.19 -3.58
CA ALA A 37 -14.61 -0.99 -4.77
C ALA A 37 -16.10 -1.32 -4.89
N GLU A 38 -16.76 -1.71 -3.79
CA GLU A 38 -18.21 -1.96 -3.75
C GLU A 38 -19.03 -0.70 -4.11
N SER A 39 -18.52 0.49 -3.80
CA SER A 39 -19.22 1.75 -4.15
C SER A 39 -19.05 2.16 -5.62
N GLN A 40 -17.91 1.85 -6.24
CA GLN A 40 -17.56 2.33 -7.59
C GLN A 40 -17.75 1.28 -8.68
N MET A 41 -17.59 0.00 -8.35
CA MET A 41 -17.65 -1.13 -9.29
C MET A 41 -18.45 -2.29 -8.67
N PRO A 42 -19.72 -2.06 -8.25
CA PRO A 42 -20.53 -3.07 -7.58
C PRO A 42 -20.77 -4.35 -8.43
N GLU A 43 -20.66 -4.24 -9.74
CA GLU A 43 -20.80 -5.36 -10.68
C GLU A 43 -19.57 -6.26 -10.76
N ASP A 44 -18.39 -5.78 -10.34
CA ASP A 44 -17.14 -6.54 -10.39
C ASP A 44 -16.97 -7.39 -9.12
N ALA A 45 -17.81 -8.42 -9.02
CA ALA A 45 -17.79 -9.34 -7.88
C ALA A 45 -16.46 -10.09 -7.74
N GLU A 46 -15.71 -10.30 -8.82
CA GLU A 46 -14.42 -10.99 -8.79
C GLU A 46 -13.36 -10.11 -8.11
N LEU A 47 -13.22 -8.86 -8.55
CA LEU A 47 -12.35 -7.86 -7.94
C LEU A 47 -12.63 -7.71 -6.43
N ILE A 48 -13.90 -7.54 -6.06
CA ILE A 48 -14.32 -7.38 -4.66
C ILE A 48 -13.95 -8.61 -3.84
N ASN A 49 -14.15 -9.82 -4.38
CA ASN A 49 -13.81 -11.06 -3.70
C ASN A 49 -12.30 -11.26 -3.54
N GLU A 50 -11.50 -10.86 -4.53
CA GLU A 50 -10.05 -10.90 -4.43
C GLU A 50 -9.51 -9.87 -3.43
N LEU A 51 -10.06 -8.65 -3.40
CA LEU A 51 -9.72 -7.65 -2.37
C LEU A 51 -10.02 -8.14 -0.95
N LYS A 52 -11.16 -8.82 -0.73
CA LYS A 52 -11.50 -9.42 0.58
C LYS A 52 -10.47 -10.45 1.06
N LYS A 53 -9.70 -11.07 0.14
CA LYS A 53 -8.66 -12.05 0.47
C LYS A 53 -7.31 -11.40 0.83
N CYS A 54 -7.13 -10.12 0.56
CA CYS A 54 -5.91 -9.34 0.84
C CYS A 54 -5.68 -9.08 2.33
N THR A 55 -5.64 -10.11 3.16
CA THR A 55 -5.54 -10.00 4.64
C THR A 55 -4.12 -10.18 5.17
N LYS A 56 -3.19 -10.59 4.30
CA LYS A 56 -1.82 -10.94 4.68
C LYS A 56 -0.82 -10.36 3.70
N VAL A 57 -0.11 -9.34 4.14
CA VAL A 57 0.95 -8.71 3.34
C VAL A 57 2.15 -9.64 3.22
N VAL A 58 2.63 -9.85 1.99
CA VAL A 58 3.82 -10.68 1.71
C VAL A 58 5.10 -9.85 1.55
N ALA A 59 4.95 -8.59 1.17
CA ALA A 59 6.03 -7.60 1.07
C ALA A 59 5.45 -6.19 1.13
N TYR A 60 6.29 -5.21 1.47
CA TYR A 60 5.95 -3.80 1.31
C TYR A 60 6.88 -3.21 0.25
N CYS A 61 6.43 -2.15 -0.43
CA CYS A 61 7.25 -1.45 -1.40
C CYS A 61 8.56 -0.94 -0.80
N GLY A 62 9.66 -1.21 -1.50
CA GLY A 62 11.02 -0.92 -1.03
C GLY A 62 11.40 0.56 -1.07
N CYS A 63 10.62 1.42 -1.74
CA CYS A 63 10.89 2.86 -1.81
C CYS A 63 10.51 3.62 -0.52
N GLY A 64 9.79 2.95 0.40
CA GLY A 64 9.39 3.53 1.68
C GLY A 64 8.00 4.18 1.70
N CYS A 65 7.23 4.13 0.61
CA CYS A 65 5.83 4.59 0.58
C CYS A 65 4.92 3.75 1.50
N GLY A 66 5.26 2.48 1.73
CA GLY A 66 4.48 1.59 2.60
C GLY A 66 3.37 0.83 1.90
N ASP A 67 3.32 0.85 0.57
CA ASP A 67 2.32 0.12 -0.21
C ASP A 67 2.44 -1.40 0.01
N PRO A 68 1.35 -2.10 0.37
CA PRO A 68 1.35 -3.53 0.60
C PRO A 68 1.28 -4.33 -0.71
N TYR A 69 2.02 -5.43 -0.73
CA TYR A 69 1.89 -6.47 -1.75
C TYR A 69 1.31 -7.76 -1.17
N PHE A 70 0.44 -8.41 -1.95
CA PHE A 70 -0.24 -9.67 -1.62
C PHE A 70 0.17 -10.82 -2.55
N VAL A 71 0.80 -10.49 -3.68
CA VAL A 71 1.64 -11.38 -4.48
C VAL A 71 3.08 -10.92 -4.33
N ARG A 72 4.06 -11.83 -4.32
CA ARG A 72 5.47 -11.44 -4.15
C ARG A 72 5.93 -10.70 -5.42
N PRO A 73 6.40 -9.45 -5.34
CA PRO A 73 6.94 -8.75 -6.49
C PRO A 73 8.11 -9.52 -7.11
N HIS A 74 8.21 -9.48 -8.45
CA HIS A 74 9.25 -10.15 -9.24
C HIS A 74 9.34 -11.69 -9.08
N SER A 75 8.31 -12.35 -8.53
CA SER A 75 8.21 -13.81 -8.60
C SER A 75 7.46 -14.27 -9.85
N GLU A 76 7.49 -15.56 -10.14
CA GLU A 76 6.71 -16.17 -11.23
C GLU A 76 5.19 -15.93 -11.09
N ASP A 77 4.69 -15.81 -9.86
CA ASP A 77 3.28 -15.46 -9.60
C ASP A 77 2.92 -14.01 -9.96
N TRP A 78 3.92 -13.11 -10.09
CA TRP A 78 3.70 -11.71 -10.46
C TRP A 78 3.61 -11.57 -11.98
N VAL A 79 2.47 -11.99 -12.52
CA VAL A 79 2.16 -11.84 -13.95
C VAL A 79 1.13 -10.73 -14.08
N PHE A 80 1.62 -9.49 -14.21
CA PHE A 80 0.79 -8.29 -14.35
C PHE A 80 -0.17 -8.40 -15.54
N ASP A 81 -1.39 -7.90 -15.35
CA ASP A 81 -2.40 -7.77 -16.40
C ASP A 81 -2.78 -6.30 -16.64
N HIS A 82 -3.39 -5.66 -15.66
CA HIS A 82 -3.85 -4.28 -15.75
C HIS A 82 -3.97 -3.62 -14.37
N ASN A 83 -4.21 -2.31 -14.36
CA ASN A 83 -4.54 -1.55 -13.16
C ASN A 83 -6.04 -1.27 -13.08
N VAL A 84 -6.59 -1.38 -11.88
CA VAL A 84 -7.88 -0.78 -11.52
C VAL A 84 -7.60 0.44 -10.67
N VAL A 85 -8.24 1.56 -10.97
CA VAL A 85 -8.08 2.82 -10.24
C VAL A 85 -9.39 3.13 -9.54
N LEU A 86 -9.34 3.31 -8.23
CA LEU A 86 -10.47 3.74 -7.41
C LEU A 86 -10.21 5.14 -6.88
N GLU A 87 -11.19 6.02 -7.01
CA GLU A 87 -11.04 7.43 -6.64
C GLU A 87 -11.38 7.64 -5.16
N ARG A 88 -10.53 8.32 -4.38
CA ARG A 88 -10.87 8.72 -3.01
C ARG A 88 -11.43 10.14 -2.99
N GLU A 89 -12.26 10.43 -1.99
CA GLU A 89 -12.85 11.76 -1.80
C GLU A 89 -11.81 12.87 -1.59
N ASP A 90 -10.62 12.54 -1.08
CA ASP A 90 -9.52 13.48 -0.89
C ASP A 90 -8.74 13.78 -2.19
N GLY A 91 -9.18 13.20 -3.32
CA GLY A 91 -8.57 13.39 -4.62
C GLY A 91 -7.31 12.56 -4.86
N THR A 92 -6.93 11.69 -3.93
CA THR A 92 -5.90 10.66 -4.18
C THR A 92 -6.53 9.40 -4.76
N ASP A 93 -5.76 8.65 -5.54
CA ASP A 93 -6.22 7.43 -6.17
C ASP A 93 -5.71 6.21 -5.41
N VAL A 94 -6.50 5.14 -5.41
CA VAL A 94 -6.08 3.80 -5.02
C VAL A 94 -5.86 3.00 -6.29
N ILE A 95 -4.63 2.57 -6.51
CA ILE A 95 -4.25 1.80 -7.70
C ILE A 95 -4.10 0.34 -7.28
N LEU A 96 -4.89 -0.52 -7.91
CA LEU A 96 -4.87 -1.96 -7.70
C LEU A 96 -4.11 -2.61 -8.85
N ASP A 97 -3.03 -3.32 -8.55
CA ASP A 97 -2.33 -4.14 -9.54
C ASP A 97 -3.06 -5.47 -9.68
N VAL A 98 -3.73 -5.70 -10.82
CA VAL A 98 -4.42 -6.95 -11.11
C VAL A 98 -3.49 -7.88 -11.88
N MET A 99 -3.31 -9.10 -11.36
CA MET A 99 -2.54 -10.15 -12.03
C MET A 99 -3.41 -10.89 -13.06
N LYS A 100 -2.80 -11.58 -14.03
CA LYS A 100 -3.52 -12.35 -15.07
C LYS A 100 -4.46 -13.44 -14.57
N ASN A 101 -4.30 -13.85 -13.31
CA ASN A 101 -5.16 -14.82 -12.65
C ASN A 101 -6.23 -14.15 -11.75
N GLY A 102 -6.46 -12.84 -11.89
CA GLY A 102 -7.43 -12.06 -11.13
C GLY A 102 -6.94 -11.61 -9.75
N ARG A 103 -5.84 -12.17 -9.22
CA ARG A 103 -5.35 -11.82 -7.88
C ARG A 103 -4.87 -10.37 -7.83
N ILE A 104 -5.07 -9.72 -6.68
CA ILE A 104 -4.48 -8.41 -6.40
C ILE A 104 -3.02 -8.59 -6.00
N GLY A 105 -2.12 -8.03 -6.80
CA GLY A 105 -0.68 -8.01 -6.56
C GLY A 105 -0.31 -6.99 -5.49
N GLY A 106 -0.81 -5.77 -5.63
CA GLY A 106 -0.51 -4.63 -4.76
C GLY A 106 -1.67 -3.66 -4.67
N ILE A 107 -1.65 -2.86 -3.60
CA ILE A 107 -2.53 -1.71 -3.41
C ILE A 107 -1.63 -0.50 -3.19
N GLU A 108 -1.69 0.48 -4.08
CA GLU A 108 -0.89 1.69 -4.01
C GLU A 108 -1.78 2.92 -3.77
N ILE A 109 -1.26 3.91 -3.06
CA ILE A 109 -1.91 5.23 -2.91
C ILE A 109 -1.07 6.26 -3.64
N GLY A 110 -1.63 6.92 -4.64
CA GLY A 110 -0.90 7.86 -5.47
C GLY A 110 -1.80 8.72 -6.34
N GLU A 111 -1.20 9.51 -7.21
CA GLU A 111 -1.91 10.20 -8.29
C GLU A 111 -1.72 9.41 -9.57
N TRP A 112 -2.81 9.01 -10.23
CA TRP A 112 -2.75 8.30 -11.50
C TRP A 112 -3.14 9.22 -12.66
N ASP A 113 -2.24 9.36 -13.64
CA ASP A 113 -2.44 10.05 -14.94
C ASP A 113 -3.21 11.39 -14.87
N LYS A 114 -2.96 12.22 -13.85
CA LYS A 114 -3.37 13.63 -13.88
C LYS A 114 -2.40 14.40 -14.77
N LYS A 115 -2.62 14.33 -16.09
CA LYS A 115 -1.98 15.24 -17.04
C LYS A 115 -2.30 16.68 -16.62
N HIS A 116 -1.28 17.40 -16.16
CA HIS A 116 -1.30 18.86 -15.99
C HIS A 116 -1.48 19.56 -17.33
#